data_AF-A0A2L2TAT8-F1
#
_entry.id   AF-A0A2L2TAT8-F1
#
_cell.length_a   1.000
_cell.length_b   1.000
_cell.length_c   1.000
_cell.angle_alpha   90.00
_cell.angle_beta   90.00
_cell.angle_gamma   90.00
#
_symmetry.space_group_name_H-M   'P 1'
#
loop_
_entity.id
_entity.type
_entity.pdbx_description
1 polymer ?
#
loop_
_entity_poly.entity_id
_entity_poly.type
_entity_poly.pdbx_seq_one_letter_code
_entity_poly.pdbx_strand_id
1 'polypeptide(L)'
;MAPSQFYFRLQQGIIGGFAPPTPDLVIEITGDGGSLQINIHEGVGSHDSTTKTETVAAHEALVDELHGILKELPMEEPRGSEDIYGLNVGIAWGSDDLEWTNGGPQGCSGGSSFVQASEDQKQQFNRAIEIVKEIANV
;
A
#
# COMPACT_ATOMS: atom_id res chain seq x y z
N MET A 1 15.00 8.70 -7.04
CA MET A 1 14.33 9.65 -6.14
C MET A 1 12.86 9.63 -6.43
N ALA A 2 12.07 9.47 -5.39
CA ALA A 2 10.63 9.62 -5.40
C ALA A 2 10.25 11.08 -5.63
N PRO A 3 9.07 11.34 -6.20
CA PRO A 3 8.51 12.68 -6.25
C PRO A 3 8.38 13.31 -4.87
N SER A 4 8.50 14.63 -4.83
CA SER A 4 8.29 15.40 -3.60
C SER A 4 6.84 15.32 -3.10
N GLN A 5 5.89 15.14 -4.02
CA GLN A 5 4.47 15.01 -3.72
C GLN A 5 3.97 13.61 -4.09
N PHE A 6 3.44 12.91 -3.11
CA PHE A 6 2.92 11.56 -3.31
C PHE A 6 1.85 11.23 -2.27
N TYR A 7 1.06 10.22 -2.58
CA TYR A 7 0.13 9.58 -1.67
C TYR A 7 0.40 8.08 -1.67
N PHE A 8 0.39 7.51 -0.48
CA PHE A 8 0.51 6.08 -0.29
C PHE A 8 -0.53 5.58 0.70
N ARG A 9 -1.13 4.43 0.39
CA ARG A 9 -2.06 3.73 1.27
C ARG A 9 -1.70 2.27 1.36
N LEU A 10 -1.55 1.76 2.58
CA LEU A 10 -1.51 0.34 2.89
C LEU A 10 -2.78 -0.05 3.63
N GLN A 11 -3.43 -1.12 3.19
CA GLN A 11 -4.58 -1.71 3.85
C GLN A 11 -4.31 -3.19 4.09
N GLN A 12 -4.32 -3.64 5.34
CA GLN A 12 -4.37 -5.06 5.69
C GLN A 12 -5.83 -5.51 5.80
N GLY A 13 -6.14 -6.71 5.30
CA GLY A 13 -7.52 -7.19 5.26
C GLY A 13 -8.26 -6.70 4.01
N ILE A 14 -7.74 -7.02 2.83
CA ILE A 14 -8.39 -6.70 1.53
C ILE A 14 -9.22 -7.85 0.95
N ILE A 15 -8.97 -9.08 1.39
CA ILE A 15 -9.69 -10.27 0.91
C ILE A 15 -11.01 -10.37 1.65
N GLY A 16 -12.10 -10.13 0.92
CA GLY A 16 -13.47 -10.43 1.34
C GLY A 16 -13.97 -11.74 0.73
N GLY A 17 -15.11 -12.21 1.23
CA GLY A 17 -15.84 -13.35 0.66
C GLY A 17 -17.24 -12.89 0.24
N PHE A 18 -18.26 -13.52 0.81
CA PHE A 18 -19.63 -13.02 0.70
C PHE A 18 -19.84 -11.69 1.46
N ALA A 19 -19.10 -11.48 2.55
CA ALA A 19 -19.05 -10.21 3.25
C ALA A 19 -17.91 -9.34 2.69
N PRO A 20 -18.09 -8.00 2.65
CA PRO A 20 -17.00 -7.09 2.26
C PRO A 20 -15.79 -7.27 3.18
N PRO A 21 -14.57 -6.97 2.69
CA PRO A 21 -13.38 -7.05 3.51
C PRO A 21 -13.51 -6.20 4.77
N THR A 22 -12.96 -6.70 5.87
CA THR A 22 -12.88 -6.01 7.16
C THR A 22 -11.42 -5.63 7.40
N PRO A 23 -11.00 -4.38 7.13
CA PRO A 23 -9.62 -4.00 7.30
C PRO A 23 -9.17 -4.06 8.75
N ASP A 24 -8.01 -4.67 8.99
CA ASP A 24 -7.37 -4.72 10.31
C ASP A 24 -6.52 -3.46 10.57
N LEU A 25 -5.93 -2.91 9.51
CA LEU A 25 -5.05 -1.74 9.57
C LEU A 25 -5.12 -0.98 8.26
N VAL A 26 -5.26 0.35 8.35
CA VAL A 26 -5.08 1.26 7.21
C VAL A 26 -4.05 2.30 7.60
N ILE A 27 -2.97 2.40 6.83
CA ILE A 27 -1.96 3.44 6.95
C ILE A 27 -2.03 4.29 5.69
N GLU A 28 -2.17 5.60 5.84
CA GLU A 28 -2.14 6.56 4.76
C GLU A 28 -1.00 7.55 5.00
N ILE A 29 -0.13 7.73 4.01
CA ILE A 29 1.00 8.64 4.06
C ILE A 29 0.88 9.60 2.88
N THR A 30 0.83 10.90 3.18
CA THR A 30 0.82 11.96 2.17
C THR A 30 2.10 12.78 2.32
N GLY A 31 2.90 12.85 1.25
CA GLY A 31 4.05 13.74 1.15
C GLY A 31 3.69 15.04 0.42
N ASP A 32 4.03 16.19 0.98
CA ASP A 32 3.79 17.52 0.39
C ASP A 32 5.04 18.23 -0.14
N GLY A 33 6.21 17.58 -0.01
CA GLY A 33 7.52 18.10 -0.43
C GLY A 33 8.40 18.59 0.73
N GLY A 34 7.85 18.70 1.94
CA GLY A 34 8.63 18.96 3.16
C GLY A 34 8.21 18.11 4.35
N SER A 35 6.92 17.78 4.45
CA SER A 35 6.38 16.93 5.51
C SER A 35 5.72 15.66 4.97
N LEU A 36 5.62 14.68 5.88
CA LEU A 36 4.81 13.47 5.75
C LEU A 36 3.65 13.59 6.73
N GLN A 37 2.42 13.58 6.22
CA GLN A 37 1.24 13.39 7.04
C GLN A 37 0.88 11.91 7.05
N ILE A 38 0.93 11.29 8.23
CA ILE A 38 0.68 9.86 8.42
C ILE A 38 -0.62 9.70 9.20
N ASN A 39 -1.59 8.99 8.64
CA ASN A 39 -2.84 8.63 9.30
C ASN A 39 -2.91 7.12 9.46
N ILE A 40 -3.18 6.66 10.67
CA ILE A 40 -3.23 5.24 11.03
C ILE A 40 -4.63 4.96 11.59
N HIS A 41 -5.31 3.99 11.01
CA HIS A 41 -6.62 3.50 11.45
C HIS A 41 -6.53 2.01 11.75
N GLU A 42 -6.87 1.62 12.98
CA GLU A 42 -6.80 0.22 13.42
C GLU A 42 -8.21 -0.37 13.54
N GLY A 43 -8.51 -1.41 12.76
CA GLY A 43 -9.71 -2.24 12.88
C GLY A 43 -11.06 -1.64 12.44
N VAL A 44 -12.02 -2.51 12.15
CA VAL A 44 -13.41 -2.11 11.82
C VAL A 44 -14.17 -1.70 13.09
N GLY A 45 -14.62 -0.45 13.13
CA GLY A 45 -15.46 0.11 14.22
C GLY A 45 -14.68 0.87 15.30
N SER A 46 -13.34 0.88 15.21
CA SER A 46 -12.53 1.77 16.03
C SER A 46 -12.64 3.20 15.50
N HIS A 47 -12.92 4.14 16.40
CA HIS A 47 -12.78 5.57 16.10
C HIS A 47 -11.37 6.07 16.40
N ASP A 48 -10.50 5.21 16.92
CA ASP A 48 -9.10 5.53 17.15
C ASP A 48 -8.39 5.62 15.81
N SER A 49 -8.10 6.87 15.45
CA SER A 49 -7.20 7.22 14.37
C SER A 49 -6.06 8.01 14.98
N THR A 50 -4.84 7.62 14.64
CA THR A 50 -3.64 8.35 15.04
C THR A 50 -3.13 9.12 13.84
N THR A 51 -2.98 10.43 14.00
CA THR A 51 -2.33 11.28 13.00
C THR A 51 -0.97 11.70 13.52
N LYS A 52 0.05 11.53 12.68
CA LYS A 52 1.44 11.97 12.93
C LYS A 52 1.88 12.88 11.79
N THR A 53 2.83 13.75 12.11
CA THR A 53 3.51 14.58 11.11
C THR A 53 5.01 14.44 11.32
N GLU A 54 5.68 13.97 10.29
CA GLU A 54 7.13 13.75 10.28
C GLU A 54 7.76 14.59 9.17
N THR A 55 9.07 14.82 9.24
CA THR A 55 9.80 15.47 8.14
C THR A 55 10.18 14.44 7.09
N VAL A 56 9.99 14.74 5.80
CA VAL A 56 10.39 13.83 4.70
C VAL A 56 11.87 13.46 4.80
N ALA A 57 12.73 14.40 5.17
CA ALA A 57 14.17 14.20 5.32
C ALA A 57 14.56 13.06 6.28
N ALA A 58 13.72 12.75 7.27
CA ALA A 58 13.96 11.63 8.19
C ALA A 58 13.73 10.26 7.53
N HIS A 59 12.96 10.21 6.44
CA HIS A 59 12.52 8.99 5.77
C HIS A 59 12.83 8.97 4.27
N GLU A 60 13.59 9.92 3.75
CA GLU A 60 13.84 10.11 2.31
C GLU A 60 14.34 8.84 1.64
N ALA A 61 15.31 8.15 2.24
CA ALA A 61 15.85 6.90 1.71
C ALA A 61 14.80 5.77 1.67
N LEU A 62 13.91 5.71 2.66
CA LEU A 62 12.83 4.72 2.72
C LEU A 62 11.74 5.00 1.69
N VAL A 63 11.35 6.27 1.52
CA VAL A 63 10.39 6.69 0.50
C VAL A 63 10.94 6.42 -0.91
N ASP A 64 12.23 6.69 -1.13
CA ASP A 64 12.93 6.38 -2.38
C ASP A 64 12.98 4.87 -2.67
N GLU A 65 13.29 4.06 -1.65
CA GLU A 65 13.30 2.60 -1.76
C GLU A 65 11.91 2.06 -2.10
N LEU A 66 10.88 2.51 -1.39
CA LEU A 66 9.49 2.14 -1.63
C LEU A 66 9.06 2.48 -3.07
N HIS A 67 9.32 3.70 -3.51
CA HIS A 67 8.98 4.12 -4.86
C HIS A 67 9.73 3.30 -5.93
N GLY A 68 11.00 2.98 -5.69
CA GLY A 68 11.81 2.12 -6.57
C GLY A 68 11.24 0.71 -6.66
N ILE A 69 10.83 0.11 -5.54
CA ILE A 69 10.18 -1.21 -5.50
C ILE A 69 8.90 -1.21 -6.35
N LEU A 70 8.01 -0.23 -6.14
CA LEU A 70 6.71 -0.21 -6.82
C LEU A 70 6.81 -0.05 -8.34
N LYS A 71 7.88 0.56 -8.85
CA LYS A 71 8.13 0.65 -10.30
C LYS A 71 8.42 -0.70 -10.96
N GLU A 72 9.03 -1.62 -10.23
CA GLU A 72 9.43 -2.94 -10.73
C GLU A 72 8.35 -4.00 -10.48
N LEU A 73 7.44 -3.73 -9.55
CA LEU A 73 6.39 -4.66 -9.16
C LEU A 73 5.24 -4.70 -10.18
N PRO A 74 4.80 -5.88 -10.61
CA PRO A 74 3.67 -6.01 -11.52
C PRO A 74 2.36 -5.61 -10.84
N MET A 75 1.42 -5.11 -11.63
CA MET A 75 0.02 -4.97 -11.21
C MET A 75 -0.79 -6.15 -11.71
N GLU A 76 -1.85 -6.48 -10.98
CA GLU A 76 -2.86 -7.44 -11.44
C GLU A 76 -3.58 -6.95 -12.71
N GLU A 77 -3.91 -7.90 -13.59
CA GLU A 77 -4.63 -7.63 -14.82
C GLU A 77 -5.73 -8.70 -15.03
N PRO A 78 -7.03 -8.33 -15.07
CA PRO A 78 -7.56 -6.99 -14.89
C PRO A 78 -7.41 -6.50 -13.44
N ARG A 79 -7.35 -5.18 -13.24
CA ARG A 79 -7.23 -4.57 -11.90
C ARG A 79 -8.39 -4.98 -10.99
N GLY A 80 -8.11 -5.32 -9.73
CA GLY A 80 -9.08 -5.79 -8.75
C GLY A 80 -9.62 -7.21 -9.02
N SER A 81 -8.89 -8.05 -9.75
CA SER A 81 -9.26 -9.45 -10.00
C SER A 81 -8.71 -10.41 -8.94
N GLU A 82 -7.48 -10.22 -8.50
CA GLU A 82 -6.75 -11.17 -7.66
C GLU A 82 -5.70 -10.47 -6.80
N ASP A 83 -5.55 -10.88 -5.54
CA ASP A 83 -4.36 -10.53 -4.75
C ASP A 83 -3.18 -11.38 -5.23
N ILE A 84 -2.50 -10.92 -6.29
CA ILE A 84 -1.39 -11.65 -6.93
C ILE A 84 -0.18 -11.82 -6.00
N TYR A 85 -0.13 -11.07 -4.91
CA TYR A 85 0.89 -11.18 -3.87
C TYR A 85 0.49 -12.16 -2.77
N GLY A 86 -0.80 -12.42 -2.59
CA GLY A 86 -1.34 -13.43 -1.67
C GLY A 86 -1.10 -13.13 -0.20
N LEU A 87 -0.94 -11.85 0.15
CA LEU A 87 -0.63 -11.42 1.51
C LEU A 87 -1.84 -10.86 2.26
N ASN A 88 -3.01 -10.75 1.61
CA ASN A 88 -4.17 -10.06 2.16
C ASN A 88 -3.84 -8.59 2.51
N VAL A 89 -2.97 -7.97 1.71
CA VAL A 89 -2.55 -6.57 1.86
C VAL A 89 -2.71 -5.84 0.54
N GLY A 90 -3.42 -4.73 0.57
CA GLY A 90 -3.52 -3.80 -0.55
C GLY A 90 -2.57 -2.63 -0.37
N ILE A 91 -1.98 -2.21 -1.48
CA ILE A 91 -1.15 -1.01 -1.57
C ILE A 91 -1.69 -0.15 -2.71
N ALA A 92 -1.80 1.15 -2.47
CA ALA A 92 -2.00 2.15 -3.52
C ALA A 92 -0.93 3.24 -3.39
N TRP A 93 -0.32 3.59 -4.51
CA TRP A 93 0.63 4.69 -4.65
C TRP A 93 0.16 5.62 -5.77
N GLY A 94 0.21 6.92 -5.52
CA GLY A 94 -0.07 7.95 -6.51
C GLY A 94 0.92 9.10 -6.39
N SER A 95 1.49 9.51 -7.51
CA SER A 95 2.43 10.62 -7.64
C SER A 95 2.42 11.12 -9.09
N ASP A 96 3.21 12.14 -9.44
CA ASP A 96 3.20 12.65 -10.82
C ASP A 96 3.80 11.68 -11.85
N ASP A 97 4.69 10.77 -11.44
CA ASP A 97 5.39 9.85 -12.34
C ASP A 97 4.97 8.37 -12.19
N LEU A 98 4.26 8.02 -11.12
CA LEU A 98 3.80 6.65 -10.86
C LEU A 98 2.39 6.62 -10.26
N GLU A 99 1.53 5.80 -10.87
CA GLU A 99 0.28 5.32 -10.31
C GLU A 99 0.33 3.79 -10.22
N TRP A 100 0.30 3.25 -9.01
CA TRP A 100 0.40 1.82 -8.76
C TRP A 100 -0.66 1.37 -7.77
N THR A 101 -1.28 0.22 -8.00
CA THR A 101 -2.28 -0.32 -7.06
C THR A 101 -2.35 -1.85 -7.09
N ASN A 102 -2.51 -2.43 -5.91
CA ASN A 102 -2.92 -3.80 -5.67
C ASN A 102 -4.06 -3.75 -4.63
N GLY A 103 -5.27 -4.12 -5.03
CA GLY A 103 -6.45 -4.03 -4.17
C GLY A 103 -7.13 -5.38 -3.91
N GLY A 104 -6.78 -6.40 -4.70
CA GLY A 104 -7.46 -7.69 -4.71
C GLY A 104 -8.94 -7.58 -5.11
N PRO A 105 -9.65 -8.72 -5.15
CA PRO A 105 -11.05 -8.74 -5.54
C PRO A 105 -11.96 -8.12 -4.48
N GLN A 106 -12.72 -7.10 -4.88
CA GLN A 106 -13.73 -6.46 -4.06
C GLN A 106 -15.13 -6.90 -4.53
N GLY A 107 -15.91 -7.56 -3.65
CA GLY A 107 -17.27 -8.02 -3.97
C GLY A 107 -17.33 -9.30 -4.83
N CYS A 108 -18.45 -9.55 -5.51
CA CYS A 108 -18.65 -10.76 -6.33
C CYS A 108 -17.87 -10.77 -7.66
N SER A 109 -17.05 -9.75 -7.94
CA SER A 109 -16.27 -9.61 -9.17
C SER A 109 -14.88 -10.24 -9.08
N GLY A 110 -14.75 -11.35 -8.33
CA GLY A 110 -13.51 -12.11 -8.27
C GLY A 110 -13.17 -12.77 -9.60
N GLY A 111 -11.87 -12.88 -9.90
CA GLY A 111 -11.34 -13.54 -11.10
C GLY A 111 -9.90 -14.00 -10.87
N SER A 112 -9.26 -14.52 -11.91
CA SER A 112 -7.82 -14.75 -11.92
C SER A 112 -7.13 -13.66 -12.71
N SER A 113 -6.01 -13.18 -12.21
CA SER A 113 -5.17 -12.24 -12.95
C SER A 113 -4.36 -12.98 -14.02
N PHE A 114 -4.24 -12.39 -15.21
CA PHE A 114 -3.33 -12.84 -16.27
C PHE A 114 -1.86 -12.65 -15.88
N VAL A 115 -1.61 -11.79 -14.89
CA VAL A 115 -0.29 -11.50 -14.33
C VAL A 115 -0.18 -12.15 -12.95
N GLN A 116 0.94 -12.80 -12.67
CA GLN A 116 1.22 -13.43 -11.38
C GLN A 116 2.58 -12.95 -10.88
N ALA A 117 2.67 -12.58 -9.61
CA ALA A 117 3.93 -12.15 -9.01
C ALA A 117 4.86 -13.35 -8.76
N SER A 118 6.14 -13.20 -9.09
CA SER A 118 7.20 -14.15 -8.74
C SER A 118 7.48 -14.16 -7.24
N GLU A 119 8.25 -15.14 -6.75
CA GLU A 119 8.65 -15.19 -5.33
C GLU A 119 9.50 -13.96 -4.94
N ASP A 120 10.45 -13.54 -5.78
CA ASP A 120 11.24 -12.32 -5.56
C ASP A 120 10.35 -11.07 -5.51
N GLN A 121 9.34 -10.96 -6.38
CA GLN A 121 8.40 -9.84 -6.38
C GLN A 121 7.53 -9.84 -5.11
N LYS A 122 7.14 -11.01 -4.60
CA LYS A 122 6.45 -11.12 -3.31
C LYS A 122 7.33 -10.71 -2.14
N GLN A 123 8.63 -10.98 -2.19
CA GLN A 123 9.58 -10.51 -1.19
C GLN A 123 9.74 -8.99 -1.24
N GLN A 124 9.85 -8.41 -2.44
CA GLN A 124 9.87 -6.96 -2.62
C GLN A 124 8.58 -6.29 -2.15
N PHE A 125 7.41 -6.90 -2.41
CA PHE A 125 6.14 -6.42 -1.90
C PHE A 125 6.06 -6.49 -0.36
N ASN A 126 6.58 -7.55 0.26
CA ASN A 126 6.76 -7.59 1.72
C ASN A 126 7.69 -6.47 2.21
N ARG A 127 8.79 -6.19 1.50
CA ARG A 127 9.68 -5.07 1.86
C ARG A 127 8.95 -3.72 1.79
N ALA A 128 8.12 -3.50 0.77
CA ALA A 128 7.29 -2.30 0.67
C ALA A 128 6.34 -2.15 1.88
N ILE A 129 5.74 -3.25 2.34
CA ILE A 129 4.91 -3.26 3.55
C ILE A 129 5.71 -2.86 4.80
N GLU A 130 6.88 -3.47 4.99
CA GLU A 130 7.76 -3.19 6.15
C GLU A 130 8.20 -1.73 6.16
N ILE A 131 8.63 -1.17 5.03
CA ILE A 131 9.03 0.24 4.92
C ILE A 131 7.93 1.17 5.42
N VAL A 132 6.67 0.92 5.04
CA VAL A 132 5.54 1.76 5.40
C VAL A 132 5.28 1.70 6.90
N LYS A 133 5.37 0.50 7.48
CA LYS A 133 5.25 0.31 8.93
C LYS A 133 6.38 0.98 9.69
N GLU A 134 7.60 0.92 9.16
CA GLU A 134 8.76 1.65 9.70
C GLU A 134 8.52 3.17 9.69
N ILE A 135 8.03 3.74 8.59
CA ILE A 135 7.70 5.18 8.50
C ILE A 135 6.58 5.54 9.50
N ALA A 136 5.54 4.70 9.58
CA ALA A 136 4.41 4.92 10.48
C ALA A 136 4.71 4.62 11.96
N ASN A 137 5.85 3.98 12.25
CA ASN A 137 6.24 3.46 13.55
C ASN A 137 5.16 2.57 14.17
N VAL A 138 4.77 1.50 13.45
CA VAL A 138 3.78 0.48 13.87
C VAL A 138 4.29 -0.94 13.70
#